data_AF-A0A818N4L0-F1
#
_entry.id   AF-A0A818N4L0-F1
#
_cell.length_a   1.000
_cell.length_b   1.000
_cell.length_c   1.000
_cell.angle_alpha   90.00
_cell.angle_beta   90.00
_cell.angle_gamma   90.00
#
_symmetry.space_group_name_H-M   'P 1'
#
loop_
_entity.id
_entity.type
_entity.pdbx_description
1 polymer ?
#
loop_
_entity_poly.entity_id
_entity_poly.type
_entity_poly.pdbx_seq_one_letter_code
_entity_poly.pdbx_strand_id
1 'polypeptide(L)'
;TSNSTESKTADYNALRQLNEFFANGWNEFPTQYLDKFQIYKEPFVRQMLLNYQAFLVKELRTKSRIFVKQSCCLLGVIDETRTLRYGQVFIQINKHDQQTSSTDILQGPVIVTRNPCFHP
;
A
#
# COMPACT_ATOMS: atom_id res chain seq x y z
N THR A 1 -30.46 -20.44 -10.79
CA THR A 1 -30.25 -19.07 -10.29
C THR A 1 -29.19 -18.98 -9.19
N SER A 2 -28.67 -20.11 -8.67
CA SER A 2 -27.61 -20.17 -7.64
C SER A 2 -26.19 -19.87 -8.14
N ASN A 3 -25.81 -20.30 -9.35
CA ASN A 3 -24.43 -20.18 -9.86
C ASN A 3 -23.95 -18.74 -10.12
N SER A 4 -24.85 -17.79 -10.41
CA SER A 4 -24.46 -16.42 -10.77
C SER A 4 -24.06 -15.56 -9.58
N THR A 5 -24.47 -15.96 -8.37
CA THR A 5 -24.24 -15.19 -7.14
C THR A 5 -22.90 -15.58 -6.53
N GLU A 6 -22.58 -16.87 -6.46
CA GLU A 6 -21.28 -17.38 -5.99
C GLU A 6 -20.10 -16.89 -6.83
N SER A 7 -20.23 -16.88 -8.16
CA SER A 7 -19.19 -16.36 -9.05
C SER A 7 -18.92 -14.87 -8.83
N LYS A 8 -19.95 -14.07 -8.54
CA LYS A 8 -19.81 -12.63 -8.26
C LYS A 8 -19.14 -12.36 -6.91
N THR A 9 -19.34 -13.23 -5.93
CA THR A 9 -18.72 -13.11 -4.60
C THR A 9 -17.24 -13.51 -4.63
N ALA A 10 -16.88 -14.53 -5.42
CA ALA A 10 -15.50 -14.94 -5.63
C ALA A 10 -14.64 -13.84 -6.28
N ASP A 11 -15.17 -13.16 -7.30
CA ASP A 11 -14.49 -12.03 -7.95
C ASP A 11 -14.23 -10.87 -6.99
N TYR A 12 -15.20 -10.55 -6.12
CA TYR A 12 -15.06 -9.48 -5.13
C TYR A 12 -13.99 -9.79 -4.08
N ASN A 13 -13.93 -11.03 -3.60
CA ASN A 13 -12.91 -11.45 -2.64
C ASN A 13 -11.51 -11.41 -3.25
N ALA A 14 -11.35 -11.78 -4.53
CA ALA A 14 -10.09 -11.65 -5.25
C ALA A 14 -9.68 -10.18 -5.43
N LEU A 15 -10.64 -9.29 -5.74
CA LEU A 15 -10.41 -7.84 -5.81
C LEU A 15 -9.94 -7.27 -4.47
N ARG A 16 -10.55 -7.71 -3.37
CA ARG A 16 -10.17 -7.30 -2.02
C ARG A 16 -8.76 -7.79 -1.65
N GLN A 17 -8.44 -9.05 -1.92
CA GLN A 17 -7.11 -9.60 -1.65
C GLN A 17 -6.01 -8.91 -2.45
N LEU A 18 -6.27 -8.60 -3.72
CA LEU A 18 -5.30 -7.86 -4.54
C LEU A 18 -5.16 -6.43 -4.03
N ASN A 19 -6.26 -5.75 -3.68
CA ASN A 19 -6.16 -4.44 -3.05
C ASN A 19 -5.38 -4.47 -1.76
N GLU A 20 -5.60 -5.43 -0.86
CA GLU A 20 -4.81 -5.59 0.37
C GLU A 20 -3.33 -5.84 0.08
N PHE A 21 -3.00 -6.51 -1.02
CA PHE A 21 -1.61 -6.78 -1.43
C PHE A 21 -0.90 -5.56 -2.04
N PHE A 22 -1.64 -4.67 -2.72
CA PHE A 22 -1.11 -3.47 -3.37
C PHE A 22 -1.31 -2.17 -2.58
N ALA A 23 -2.17 -2.18 -1.57
CA ALA A 23 -2.55 -0.98 -0.83
C ALA A 23 -1.59 -0.66 0.31
N ASN A 24 -0.97 0.50 0.17
CA ASN A 24 -0.31 1.31 1.18
C ASN A 24 -1.30 2.02 2.15
N GLY A 25 -2.40 1.37 2.54
CA GLY A 25 -3.42 1.95 3.45
C GLY A 25 -4.47 2.88 2.80
N TRP A 26 -4.25 3.34 1.56
CA TRP A 26 -5.16 4.26 0.86
C TRP A 26 -6.47 3.61 0.38
N ASN A 27 -6.51 2.29 0.24
CA ASN A 27 -7.67 1.57 -0.28
C ASN A 27 -8.65 1.09 0.82
N GLU A 28 -8.36 1.37 2.09
CA GLU A 28 -9.18 0.94 3.21
C GLU A 28 -10.56 1.61 3.21
N PHE A 29 -10.59 2.94 3.06
CA PHE A 29 -11.85 3.70 2.96
C PHE A 29 -12.71 3.30 1.73
N PRO A 30 -12.16 3.24 0.50
CA PRO A 30 -12.91 2.76 -0.66
C PRO A 30 -13.45 1.34 -0.48
N THR A 31 -12.66 0.41 0.07
CA THR A 31 -13.09 -0.98 0.27
C THR A 31 -14.23 -1.06 1.28
N GLN A 32 -14.11 -0.36 2.41
CA GLN A 32 -15.15 -0.29 3.43
C GLN A 32 -16.44 0.33 2.89
N TYR A 33 -16.33 1.39 2.08
CA TYR A 33 -17.48 2.06 1.46
C TYR A 33 -18.19 1.15 0.44
N LEU A 34 -17.42 0.46 -0.41
CA LEU A 34 -17.94 -0.48 -1.41
C LEU A 34 -18.71 -1.64 -0.75
N ASP A 35 -18.19 -2.17 0.36
CA ASP A 35 -18.83 -3.25 1.11
C ASP A 35 -20.11 -2.78 1.81
N LYS A 36 -20.05 -1.65 2.53
CA LYS A 36 -21.16 -1.11 3.34
C LYS A 36 -22.40 -0.82 2.50
N PHE A 37 -22.23 -0.28 1.30
CA PHE A 37 -23.34 0.10 0.42
C PHE A 37 -23.58 -0.90 -0.72
N GLN A 38 -22.84 -2.00 -0.76
CA GLN A 38 -22.90 -3.02 -1.81
C GLN A 38 -22.78 -2.44 -3.23
N ILE A 39 -22.07 -1.33 -3.38
CA ILE A 39 -21.96 -0.59 -4.66
C ILE A 39 -21.21 -1.43 -5.70
N TYR A 40 -20.41 -2.41 -5.27
CA TYR A 40 -19.80 -3.40 -6.17
C TYR A 40 -20.83 -4.24 -6.97
N LYS A 41 -22.11 -4.24 -6.59
CA LYS A 41 -23.19 -4.88 -7.35
C LYS A 41 -23.67 -4.05 -8.53
N GLU A 42 -23.39 -2.75 -8.53
CA GLU A 42 -23.71 -1.87 -9.64
C GLU A 42 -22.79 -2.21 -10.84
N PRO A 43 -23.35 -2.47 -12.03
CA PRO A 43 -22.59 -2.96 -13.18
C PRO A 43 -21.41 -2.07 -13.60
N PHE A 44 -21.56 -0.75 -13.58
CA PHE A 44 -20.50 0.17 -13.98
C PHE A 44 -19.33 0.16 -12.98
N VAL A 45 -19.62 0.24 -11.67
CA VAL A 45 -18.60 0.16 -10.62
C VAL A 45 -17.91 -1.19 -10.63
N ARG A 46 -18.65 -2.30 -10.84
CA ARG A 46 -18.03 -3.63 -10.98
C ARG A 46 -17.03 -3.65 -12.13
N GLN A 47 -17.38 -3.09 -13.29
CA GLN A 47 -16.46 -3.04 -14.43
C GLN A 47 -15.23 -2.16 -14.14
N MET A 48 -15.40 -1.05 -13.43
CA MET A 48 -14.29 -0.20 -13.01
C MET A 48 -13.32 -0.95 -12.08
N LEU A 49 -13.83 -1.71 -11.12
CA LEU A 49 -13.02 -2.52 -10.21
C LEU A 49 -12.24 -3.62 -10.95
N LEU A 50 -12.88 -4.32 -11.90
CA LEU A 50 -12.21 -5.32 -12.74
C LEU A 50 -11.10 -4.69 -13.60
N ASN A 51 -11.33 -3.52 -14.17
CA ASN A 51 -10.32 -2.80 -14.94
C ASN A 51 -9.16 -2.35 -14.05
N TYR A 52 -9.44 -1.90 -12.83
CA TYR A 52 -8.41 -1.54 -11.85
C TYR A 52 -7.56 -2.74 -11.45
N GLN A 53 -8.18 -3.90 -11.23
CA GLN A 53 -7.46 -5.16 -10.99
C GLN A 53 -6.51 -5.53 -12.13
N ALA A 54 -7.00 -5.48 -13.37
CA ALA A 54 -6.19 -5.75 -14.55
C ALA A 54 -5.02 -4.76 -14.66
N PHE A 55 -5.25 -3.49 -14.30
CA PHE A 55 -4.20 -2.48 -14.22
C PHE A 55 -3.13 -2.83 -13.16
N LEU A 56 -3.52 -3.25 -11.95
CA LEU A 56 -2.56 -3.62 -10.90
C LEU A 56 -1.71 -4.82 -11.31
N VAL A 57 -2.32 -5.85 -11.89
CA VAL A 57 -1.60 -7.02 -12.43
C VAL A 57 -0.65 -6.60 -13.55
N LYS A 58 -1.06 -5.68 -14.42
CA LYS A 58 -0.20 -5.12 -15.46
C LYS A 58 0.99 -4.36 -14.87
N GLU A 59 0.78 -3.49 -13.88
CA GLU A 59 1.86 -2.73 -13.22
C GLU A 59 2.86 -3.66 -12.52
N LEU A 60 2.38 -4.73 -11.87
CA LEU A 60 3.24 -5.78 -11.35
C LEU A 60 4.07 -6.46 -12.43
N ARG A 61 3.41 -6.94 -13.50
CA ARG A 61 4.07 -7.72 -14.55
C ARG A 61 5.09 -6.89 -15.33
N THR A 62 4.75 -5.64 -15.62
CA THR A 62 5.52 -4.79 -16.55
C THR A 62 6.54 -3.90 -15.87
N LYS A 63 6.30 -3.53 -14.60
CA LYS A 63 7.15 -2.59 -13.86
C LYS A 63 7.61 -3.14 -12.51
N SER A 64 7.19 -4.35 -12.13
CA SER A 64 7.53 -4.98 -10.86
C SER A 64 7.27 -4.07 -9.66
N ARG A 65 6.14 -3.36 -9.66
CA ARG A 65 5.71 -2.47 -8.55
C ARG A 65 5.27 -3.28 -7.33
N ILE A 66 6.22 -3.92 -6.67
CA ILE A 66 6.02 -4.78 -5.51
C ILE A 66 5.86 -3.90 -4.27
N PHE A 67 4.78 -4.11 -3.51
CA PHE A 67 4.55 -3.43 -2.25
C PHE A 67 5.39 -4.06 -1.14
N VAL A 68 6.10 -3.24 -0.36
CA VAL A 68 6.91 -3.66 0.79
C VAL A 68 6.33 -3.02 2.05
N LYS A 69 5.77 -3.85 2.95
CA LYS A 69 4.97 -3.40 4.11
C LYS A 69 5.72 -2.45 5.07
N GLN A 70 7.01 -2.71 5.32
CA GLN A 70 7.85 -1.91 6.21
C GLN A 70 8.82 -1.03 5.42
N SER A 71 8.31 -0.37 4.39
CA SER A 71 9.08 0.57 3.57
C SER A 71 8.41 1.93 3.53
N CYS A 72 9.23 2.97 3.33
CA CYS A 72 8.75 4.33 3.14
C CYS A 72 9.75 5.10 2.27
N CYS A 73 9.26 6.14 1.60
CA CYS A 73 10.08 7.14 0.96
C CYS A 73 10.15 8.36 1.87
N LEU A 74 11.35 8.67 2.35
CA LEU A 74 11.60 9.79 3.26
C LEU A 74 12.55 10.79 2.61
N LEU A 75 12.45 12.05 3.06
CA LEU A 75 13.45 13.06 2.75
C LEU A 75 14.65 12.84 3.67
N GLY A 76 15.81 12.55 3.10
CA GLY A 76 17.06 12.47 3.86
C GLY A 76 17.64 13.85 4.13
N VAL A 77 18.01 14.12 5.38
CA VAL A 77 18.75 15.32 5.80
C VAL A 77 20.07 14.93 6.45
N ILE A 78 21.04 15.84 6.46
CA ILE A 78 22.33 15.61 7.11
C ILE A 78 22.22 15.86 8.62
N ASP A 79 22.96 15.09 9.42
CA ASP A 79 23.06 15.34 10.86
C ASP A 79 24.09 16.42 11.16
N GLU A 80 23.63 17.66 11.29
CA GLU A 80 24.47 18.80 11.65
C GLU A 80 24.90 18.76 13.13
N THR A 81 24.18 18.02 13.98
CA THR A 81 24.45 17.94 15.41
C THR A 81 25.62 17.01 15.75
N ARG A 82 26.05 16.20 14.78
CA ARG A 82 27.11 15.18 14.93
C ARG A 82 26.81 14.17 16.05
N THR A 83 25.53 13.86 16.25
CA THR A 83 25.08 12.91 17.27
C THR A 83 25.12 11.47 16.75
N LEU A 84 24.95 11.27 15.44
CA LEU A 84 24.95 9.95 14.81
C LEU A 84 26.38 9.48 14.48
N ARG A 85 26.67 8.20 14.78
CA ARG A 85 27.92 7.55 14.36
C ARG A 85 27.81 7.01 12.94
N TYR A 86 28.96 6.72 12.33
CA TYR A 86 29.01 6.05 11.03
C TYR A 86 28.16 4.77 11.01
N GLY A 87 27.34 4.62 9.98
CA GLY A 87 26.39 3.51 9.83
C GLY A 87 25.08 3.64 10.60
N GLN A 88 24.84 4.76 11.30
CA GLN A 88 23.57 5.02 12.00
C GLN A 88 22.70 6.02 11.23
N VAL A 89 21.39 5.87 11.41
CA VAL A 89 20.37 6.82 10.95
C VAL A 89 19.35 7.06 12.06
N PHE A 90 18.70 8.21 12.05
CA PHE A 90 17.54 8.51 12.89
C PHE A 90 16.31 8.66 12.00
N ILE A 91 15.25 7.90 12.31
CA ILE A 91 14.00 7.93 11.55
C ILE A 91 12.84 8.04 12.53
N GLN A 92 12.08 9.12 12.41
CA GLN A 92 10.84 9.36 13.13
C GLN A 92 9.72 9.55 12.12
N ILE A 93 8.68 8.73 12.22
CA ILE A 93 7.51 8.77 11.33
C ILE A 93 6.24 9.05 12.13
N ASN A 94 5.26 9.68 11.51
CA ASN A 94 3.94 9.83 12.10
C ASN A 94 3.22 8.48 12.10
N LYS A 95 2.50 8.16 13.19
CA LYS A 95 1.54 7.06 13.16
C LYS A 95 0.38 7.44 12.24
N HIS A 96 -0.09 6.47 11.46
CA HIS A 96 -1.25 6.63 10.59
C HIS A 96 -2.59 6.64 11.37
N ASP A 97 -2.55 6.73 12.71
CA ASP A 97 -3.75 6.76 13.53
C ASP A 97 -4.28 8.19 13.62
N GLN A 98 -5.44 8.44 13.01
CA GLN A 98 -6.00 9.77 12.74
C GLN A 98 -6.42 10.53 14.01
N GLN A 99 -6.30 9.94 15.19
CA GLN A 99 -6.81 10.50 16.45
C GLN A 99 -5.72 11.05 17.38
N THR A 100 -4.45 10.74 17.15
CA THR A 100 -3.35 11.30 17.96
C THR A 100 -2.16 11.66 17.08
N SER A 101 -1.60 12.85 17.24
CA SER A 101 -0.33 13.28 16.63
C SER A 101 0.86 12.53 17.25
N SER A 102 0.79 11.21 17.27
CA SER A 102 1.79 10.33 17.84
C SER A 102 2.82 9.99 16.76
N THR A 103 4.08 9.98 17.17
CA THR A 103 5.20 9.63 16.31
C THR A 103 5.85 8.35 16.82
N ASP A 104 6.40 7.57 15.90
CA ASP A 104 7.23 6.41 16.20
C ASP A 104 8.67 6.66 15.76
N ILE A 105 9.59 6.34 16.65
CA ILE A 105 11.02 6.25 16.34
C ILE A 105 11.29 4.81 15.93
N LEU A 106 11.77 4.62 14.71
CA LEU A 106 12.09 3.29 14.21
C LEU A 106 13.38 2.78 14.84
N GLN A 107 13.36 1.52 15.27
CA GLN A 107 14.51 0.85 15.86
C GLN A 107 14.84 -0.43 15.08
N GLY A 108 16.13 -0.74 15.00
CA GLY A 108 16.64 -1.95 14.36
C GLY A 108 17.39 -1.69 13.05
N PRO A 109 17.84 -2.76 12.37
CA PRO A 109 18.53 -2.68 11.09
C PRO A 109 17.61 -2.12 10.01
N VAL A 110 18.15 -1.25 9.16
CA VAL A 110 17.43 -0.66 8.03
C VAL A 110 18.27 -0.71 6.76
N ILE A 111 17.59 -0.70 5.61
CA ILE A 111 18.20 -0.54 4.30
C ILE A 111 17.80 0.84 3.77
N VAL A 112 18.79 1.63 3.35
CA VAL A 112 18.57 2.96 2.78
C VAL A 112 19.11 2.96 1.35
N THR A 113 18.28 3.39 0.40
CA THR A 113 18.65 3.46 -1.02
C THR A 113 18.20 4.79 -1.61
N ARG A 114 18.96 5.33 -2.58
CA ARG A 114 18.47 6.42 -3.43
C ARG A 114 17.95 5.84 -4.74
N ASN A 115 16.83 6.38 -5.24
CA ASN A 115 16.27 6.00 -6.52
C ASN A 115 16.72 7.03 -7.58
N PRO A 116 17.37 6.61 -8.68
CA PRO A 116 17.75 5.24 -9.04
C PRO A 116 19.01 4.72 -8.32
N CYS A 117 18.98 3.46 -7.92
CA CYS A 117 20.12 2.76 -7.32
C CYS A 117 20.81 1.93 -8.40
N PHE A 118 21.99 2.35 -8.83
CA PHE A 118 22.74 1.67 -9.90
C PHE A 118 23.92 0.83 -9.41
N HIS A 119 24.33 0.99 -8.15
CA HIS A 119 25.51 0.35 -7.60
C HIS A 119 25.11 -0.58 -6.43
N PRO A 120 25.65 -1.82 -6.36
CA PRO A 120 25.53 -2.68 -5.18
C PRO A 120 26.25 -2.07 -3.97
#